data_AF-A0A2D4HL74-F1
#
_entry.id   AF-A0A2D4HL74-F1
#
_cell.length_a   1.000
_cell.length_b   1.000
_cell.length_c   1.000
_cell.angle_alpha   90.00
_cell.angle_beta   90.00
_cell.angle_gamma   90.00
#
_symmetry.space_group_name_H-M   'P 1'
#
loop_
_entity.id
_entity.type
_entity.pdbx_description
1 polymer ?
#
loop_
_entity_poly.entity_id
_entity_poly.type
_entity_poly.pdbx_seq_one_letter_code
_entity_poly.pdbx_strand_id
1 'polypeptide(L)'
;MIHDLCLASSTIAKTDVYVSNIQEVYVGIVDKVEIGKNVKAYVRVLDASKKYFHNKNLKFMDLTLKAASQIISLKALGETSDEYTAVFLVQGMAIGQTSVTGIVTDRYGEKIYSVPQQIEVFPPFKLIPKKVTLLIGAVIQITSEGGPQPQFNIIFSIHDPSIASVNNSGFITGKTVGNSTILGMVQAVHAESGKVVIASQDKVEVEVIQLEAVRIHVPITRMKTGTQMPVYVMGIASNQTPFSFGYAVPGLRFYWSVTTRDILDVKSKFSE
;
A
#
# COMPACT_ATOMS: atom_id res chain seq x y z
N MET A 1 -55.92 11.85 4.75
CA MET A 1 -56.66 12.46 5.88
C MET A 1 -56.98 11.31 6.83
N ILE A 2 -56.49 11.35 8.06
CA ILE A 2 -56.70 10.27 9.04
C ILE A 2 -57.64 10.83 10.10
N HIS A 3 -58.78 10.17 10.31
CA HIS A 3 -59.76 10.56 11.30
C HIS A 3 -59.79 9.48 12.37
N ASP A 4 -59.51 9.85 13.62
CA ASP A 4 -59.76 8.98 14.75
C ASP A 4 -61.28 8.94 15.00
N LEU A 5 -61.85 7.74 15.08
CA LEU A 5 -63.29 7.52 15.29
C LEU A 5 -63.65 7.47 16.78
N CYS A 6 -62.66 7.32 17.66
CA CYS A 6 -62.85 7.08 19.08
C CYS A 6 -62.43 8.27 19.96
N LEU A 7 -61.69 9.24 19.42
CA LEU A 7 -61.36 10.49 20.11
C LEU A 7 -62.26 11.64 19.63
N ALA A 8 -63.07 12.18 20.52
CA ALA A 8 -63.77 13.45 20.31
C ALA A 8 -62.77 14.61 20.38
N SER A 9 -61.92 14.75 19.35
CA SER A 9 -60.99 15.86 19.19
C SER A 9 -61.44 16.75 18.05
N SER A 10 -61.57 18.06 18.31
CA SER A 10 -61.86 19.08 17.30
C SER A 10 -60.63 19.49 16.48
N THR A 11 -59.45 18.95 16.80
CA THR A 11 -58.19 19.27 16.14
C THR A 11 -57.87 18.24 15.06
N ILE A 12 -57.90 18.69 13.82
CA ILE A 12 -57.60 17.85 12.65
C ILE A 12 -56.09 17.59 12.64
N ALA A 13 -55.69 16.34 12.93
CA ALA A 13 -54.31 15.91 12.74
C ALA A 13 -54.00 15.84 11.23
N LYS A 14 -53.16 16.77 10.75
CA LYS A 14 -52.66 16.75 9.38
C LYS A 14 -51.25 16.17 9.38
N THR A 15 -51.02 15.23 8.49
CA THR A 15 -49.69 14.74 8.16
C THR A 15 -49.52 14.83 6.65
N ASP A 16 -48.40 15.38 6.21
CA ASP A 16 -48.04 15.41 4.80
C ASP A 16 -47.28 14.12 4.47
N VAL A 17 -47.75 13.40 3.45
CA VAL A 17 -47.10 12.19 2.95
C VAL A 17 -46.52 12.52 1.59
N TYR A 18 -45.19 12.46 1.49
CA TYR A 18 -44.48 12.67 0.24
C TYR A 18 -44.20 11.31 -0.40
N VAL A 19 -44.80 11.06 -1.56
CA VAL A 19 -44.58 9.85 -2.36
C VAL A 19 -43.78 10.26 -3.59
N SER A 20 -42.57 9.70 -3.73
CA SER A 20 -41.66 10.01 -4.82
C SER A 20 -41.10 8.71 -5.40
N ASN A 21 -40.91 8.68 -6.72
CA ASN A 21 -40.30 7.54 -7.37
C ASN A 21 -38.77 7.68 -7.37
N ILE A 22 -38.07 6.54 -7.49
CA ILE A 22 -36.61 6.54 -7.60
C ILE A 22 -36.22 7.08 -8.97
N GLN A 23 -35.26 8.00 -9.01
CA GLN A 23 -34.76 8.59 -10.25
C GLN A 23 -33.30 8.22 -10.52
N GLU A 24 -32.46 8.24 -9.49
CA GLU A 24 -31.01 8.11 -9.66
C GLU A 24 -30.36 7.42 -8.46
N VAL A 25 -29.31 6.66 -8.71
CA VAL A 25 -28.46 6.06 -7.68
C VAL A 25 -27.05 6.63 -7.83
N TYR A 26 -26.50 7.12 -6.73
CA TYR A 26 -25.15 7.64 -6.65
C TYR A 26 -24.28 6.71 -5.81
N VAL A 27 -23.11 6.36 -6.33
CA VAL A 27 -22.10 5.53 -5.64
C VAL A 27 -20.81 6.33 -5.53
N GLY A 28 -20.41 6.66 -4.30
CA GLY A 28 -19.12 7.26 -3.97
C GLY A 28 -18.18 6.20 -3.41
N ILE A 29 -17.03 6.01 -4.06
CA ILE A 29 -15.99 5.06 -3.63
C ILE A 29 -14.62 5.65 -4.00
N VAL A 30 -13.61 5.33 -3.20
CA VAL A 30 -12.22 5.60 -3.58
C VAL A 30 -11.84 4.79 -4.83
N ASP A 31 -11.02 5.39 -5.68
CA ASP A 31 -10.61 4.81 -6.97
C ASP A 31 -9.49 3.76 -6.82
N LYS A 32 -8.91 3.60 -5.62
CA LYS A 32 -7.79 2.69 -5.38
C LYS A 32 -7.89 1.97 -4.04
N VAL A 33 -7.49 0.70 -4.03
CA VAL A 33 -7.37 -0.13 -2.82
C VAL A 33 -6.18 -1.08 -2.93
N GLU A 34 -5.40 -1.23 -1.85
CA GLU A 34 -4.35 -2.24 -1.80
C GLU A 34 -4.97 -3.64 -1.68
N ILE A 35 -4.40 -4.63 -2.37
CA ILE A 35 -4.86 -6.02 -2.25
C ILE A 35 -4.94 -6.50 -0.79
N GLY A 36 -6.04 -7.15 -0.43
CA GLY A 36 -6.33 -7.63 0.92
C GLY A 36 -6.81 -6.55 1.90
N LYS A 37 -6.75 -5.26 1.54
CA LYS A 37 -7.32 -4.16 2.34
C LYS A 37 -8.79 -3.93 1.99
N ASN A 38 -9.44 -3.18 2.89
CA ASN A 38 -10.84 -2.81 2.76
C ASN A 38 -10.99 -1.30 2.63
N VAL A 39 -11.93 -0.88 1.80
CA VAL A 39 -12.39 0.51 1.67
C VAL A 39 -13.91 0.56 1.80
N LYS A 40 -14.46 1.74 2.06
CA LYS A 40 -15.91 1.95 2.17
C LYS A 40 -16.43 2.56 0.88
N ALA A 41 -17.55 2.03 0.38
CA ALA A 41 -18.37 2.63 -0.66
C ALA A 41 -19.65 3.18 -0.03
N TYR A 42 -20.07 4.36 -0.47
CA TYR A 42 -21.21 5.11 0.01
C TYR A 42 -22.25 5.19 -1.09
N VAL A 43 -23.47 4.73 -0.81
CA VAL A 43 -24.56 4.71 -1.80
C VAL A 43 -25.70 5.58 -1.32
N ARG A 44 -26.14 6.48 -2.20
CA ARG A 44 -27.27 7.37 -1.98
C ARG A 44 -28.27 7.22 -3.12
N VAL A 45 -29.55 7.24 -2.79
CA VAL A 45 -30.63 7.15 -3.77
C VAL A 45 -31.36 8.49 -3.80
N LEU A 46 -31.61 9.00 -5.00
CA LEU A 46 -32.26 10.29 -5.22
C LEU A 46 -33.60 10.09 -5.92
N ASP A 47 -34.53 10.96 -5.58
CA ASP A 47 -35.82 11.05 -6.24
C ASP A 47 -35.81 12.01 -7.44
N ALA A 48 -36.97 12.15 -8.10
CA ALA A 48 -37.11 13.04 -9.26
C ALA A 48 -36.83 14.52 -8.95
N SER A 49 -36.95 14.93 -7.69
CA SER A 49 -36.66 16.28 -7.21
C SER A 49 -35.22 16.42 -6.68
N LYS A 50 -34.35 15.43 -6.94
CA LYS A 50 -32.96 15.34 -6.45
C LYS A 50 -32.84 15.32 -4.91
N LYS A 51 -33.88 14.90 -4.20
CA LYS A 51 -33.85 14.72 -2.75
C LYS A 51 -33.41 13.29 -2.40
N TYR A 52 -32.56 13.17 -1.38
CA TYR A 52 -32.11 11.86 -0.90
C TYR A 52 -33.22 11.10 -0.17
N PHE A 53 -33.32 9.80 -0.45
CA PHE A 53 -34.14 8.91 0.35
C PHE A 53 -33.47 8.62 1.70
N HIS A 54 -34.28 8.58 2.76
CA HIS A 54 -33.79 8.14 4.06
C HIS A 54 -33.33 6.69 4.01
N ASN A 55 -32.24 6.39 4.73
CA ASN A 55 -31.63 5.07 4.80
C ASN A 55 -32.63 3.97 5.24
N LYS A 56 -33.53 4.32 6.17
CA LYS A 56 -34.62 3.42 6.62
C LYS A 56 -35.51 2.91 5.47
N ASN A 57 -35.59 3.66 4.37
CA ASN A 57 -36.41 3.32 3.20
C ASN A 57 -35.64 2.50 2.16
N LEU A 58 -34.30 2.49 2.19
CA LEU A 58 -33.47 1.77 1.21
C LEU A 58 -33.68 0.25 1.25
N LYS A 59 -34.09 -0.29 2.40
CA LYS A 59 -34.46 -1.70 2.57
C LYS A 59 -35.66 -2.15 1.72
N PHE A 60 -36.46 -1.21 1.22
CA PHE A 60 -37.60 -1.48 0.36
C PHE A 60 -37.27 -1.34 -1.14
N MET A 61 -36.01 -1.08 -1.48
CA MET A 61 -35.56 -0.78 -2.85
C MET A 61 -34.63 -1.86 -3.41
N ASP A 62 -34.47 -3.00 -2.72
CA ASP A 62 -33.53 -4.07 -3.06
C ASP A 62 -32.13 -3.57 -3.43
N LEU A 63 -31.65 -2.57 -2.68
CA LEU A 63 -30.38 -1.90 -2.95
C LEU A 63 -29.21 -2.89 -2.87
N THR A 64 -28.51 -3.05 -3.99
CA THR A 64 -27.33 -3.91 -4.10
C THR A 64 -26.19 -3.20 -4.83
N LEU A 65 -24.95 -3.51 -4.47
CA LEU A 65 -23.78 -3.17 -5.27
C LEU A 65 -23.31 -4.39 -6.04
N LYS A 66 -22.98 -4.20 -7.32
CA LYS A 66 -22.43 -5.24 -8.18
C LYS A 66 -21.07 -4.82 -8.74
N ALA A 67 -20.10 -5.71 -8.64
CA ALA A 67 -18.81 -5.56 -9.29
C ALA A 67 -18.84 -6.14 -10.71
N ALA A 68 -18.10 -5.54 -11.64
CA ALA A 68 -17.95 -6.05 -13.00
C ALA A 68 -17.10 -7.33 -13.06
N SER A 69 -16.26 -7.58 -12.06
CA SER A 69 -15.39 -8.76 -11.97
C SER A 69 -15.15 -9.20 -10.53
N GLN A 70 -14.52 -10.37 -10.35
CA GLN A 70 -14.16 -10.94 -9.03
C GLN A 70 -12.89 -10.29 -8.41
N ILE A 71 -12.45 -9.15 -8.95
CA ILE A 71 -11.28 -8.39 -8.48
C ILE A 71 -11.53 -7.80 -7.09
N ILE A 72 -12.80 -7.49 -6.77
CA ILE A 72 -13.23 -7.00 -5.47
C ILE A 72 -14.37 -7.86 -4.90
N SER A 73 -14.48 -7.88 -3.58
CA SER A 73 -15.62 -8.43 -2.86
C SER A 73 -16.43 -7.29 -2.24
N LEU A 74 -17.76 -7.42 -2.26
CA LEU A 74 -18.71 -6.41 -1.81
C LEU A 74 -19.56 -6.99 -0.68
N LYS A 75 -19.64 -6.29 0.45
CA LYS A 75 -20.48 -6.67 1.58
C LYS A 75 -21.23 -5.46 2.11
N ALA A 76 -22.55 -5.52 2.16
CA ALA A 76 -23.35 -4.48 2.79
C ALA A 76 -23.00 -4.38 4.28
N LEU A 77 -22.70 -3.17 4.75
CA LEU A 77 -22.58 -2.88 6.17
C LEU A 77 -23.95 -2.39 6.64
N GLY A 78 -24.50 -3.03 7.69
CA GLY A 78 -25.70 -2.52 8.37
C GLY A 78 -25.45 -1.22 9.14
N GLU A 79 -24.26 -0.62 8.99
CA GLU A 79 -23.86 0.65 9.57
C GLU A 79 -24.43 1.80 8.74
N THR A 80 -25.02 2.77 9.42
CA THR A 80 -25.50 4.01 8.80
C THR A 80 -24.42 5.07 8.97
N SER A 81 -23.83 5.57 7.87
CA SER A 81 -22.88 6.71 7.95
C SER A 81 -23.60 8.01 8.27
N ASP A 82 -24.78 8.21 7.67
CA ASP A 82 -25.69 9.33 7.90
C ASP A 82 -27.15 8.85 7.68
N GLU A 83 -28.10 9.76 7.80
CA GLU A 83 -29.53 9.45 7.66
C GLU A 83 -29.97 9.01 6.24
N TYR A 84 -29.09 9.11 5.24
CA TYR A 84 -29.40 8.95 3.81
C TYR A 84 -28.49 7.95 3.08
N THR A 85 -27.42 7.48 3.71
CA THR A 85 -26.33 6.75 3.05
C THR A 85 -26.27 5.31 3.53
N ALA A 86 -26.33 4.39 2.57
CA ALA A 86 -25.96 3.00 2.77
C ALA A 86 -24.46 2.82 2.59
N VAL A 87 -23.83 2.03 3.45
CA VAL A 87 -22.38 1.81 3.41
C VAL A 87 -22.11 0.35 3.02
N PHE A 88 -21.15 0.16 2.13
CA PHE A 88 -20.68 -1.16 1.73
C PHE A 88 -19.18 -1.27 1.98
N LEU A 89 -18.76 -2.42 2.48
CA LEU A 89 -17.35 -2.80 2.58
C LEU A 89 -16.92 -3.36 1.23
N VAL A 90 -15.83 -2.81 0.69
CA VAL A 90 -15.20 -3.26 -0.55
C VAL A 90 -13.81 -3.78 -0.23
N GLN A 91 -13.57 -5.07 -0.50
CA GLN A 91 -12.28 -5.72 -0.27
C GLN A 91 -11.57 -6.01 -1.58
N GLY A 92 -10.29 -5.65 -1.71
CA GLY A 92 -9.48 -6.00 -2.87
C GLY A 92 -9.07 -7.48 -2.83
N MET A 93 -9.51 -8.29 -3.80
CA MET A 93 -9.29 -9.73 -3.85
C MET A 93 -8.17 -10.14 -4.83
N ALA A 94 -8.09 -9.48 -5.98
CA ALA A 94 -7.07 -9.75 -7.00
C ALA A 94 -6.58 -8.44 -7.62
N ILE A 95 -5.33 -8.39 -8.09
CA ILE A 95 -4.76 -7.19 -8.72
C ILE A 95 -5.43 -6.94 -10.07
N GLY A 96 -5.80 -5.69 -10.34
CA GLY A 96 -6.37 -5.26 -11.61
C GLY A 96 -7.38 -4.12 -11.45
N GLN A 97 -8.02 -3.75 -12.55
CA GLN A 97 -9.05 -2.71 -12.58
C GLN A 97 -10.43 -3.34 -12.75
N THR A 98 -11.43 -2.79 -12.05
CA THR A 98 -12.83 -3.19 -12.18
C THR A 98 -13.74 -1.99 -11.91
N SER A 99 -15.04 -2.19 -12.04
CA SER A 99 -16.02 -1.16 -11.74
C SER A 99 -17.12 -1.66 -10.81
N VAL A 100 -17.69 -0.72 -10.06
CA VAL A 100 -18.80 -0.93 -9.13
C VAL A 100 -20.01 -0.18 -9.63
N THR A 101 -21.16 -0.85 -9.65
CA THR A 101 -22.44 -0.24 -10.02
C THR A 101 -23.46 -0.51 -8.93
N GLY A 102 -24.14 0.55 -8.49
CA GLY A 102 -25.29 0.46 -7.60
C GLY A 102 -26.56 0.15 -8.39
N ILE A 103 -27.35 -0.76 -7.87
CA ILE A 103 -28.59 -1.23 -8.48
C ILE A 103 -29.69 -1.12 -7.44
N VAL A 104 -30.78 -0.48 -7.83
CA VAL A 104 -32.03 -0.43 -7.05
C VAL A 104 -33.19 -0.85 -7.93
N THR A 105 -34.21 -1.42 -7.32
CA THR A 105 -35.45 -1.80 -7.99
C THR A 105 -36.54 -0.82 -7.59
N ASP A 106 -37.26 -0.30 -8.58
CA ASP A 106 -38.39 0.60 -8.33
C ASP A 106 -39.68 -0.17 -8.00
N ARG A 107 -40.76 0.57 -7.74
CA ARG A 107 -42.08 -0.02 -7.43
C ARG A 107 -42.70 -0.84 -8.57
N TYR A 108 -42.25 -0.64 -9.79
CA TYR A 108 -42.72 -1.33 -10.99
C TYR A 108 -41.85 -2.55 -11.32
N GLY A 109 -40.79 -2.80 -10.55
CA GLY A 109 -39.83 -3.88 -10.78
C GLY A 109 -38.71 -3.51 -11.75
N GLU A 110 -38.64 -2.25 -12.20
CA GLU A 110 -37.60 -1.76 -13.11
C GLU A 110 -36.30 -1.49 -12.34
N LYS A 111 -35.18 -1.88 -12.94
CA LYS A 111 -33.86 -1.70 -12.34
C LYS A 111 -33.23 -0.39 -12.78
N ILE A 112 -32.84 0.43 -11.81
CA ILE A 112 -32.13 1.68 -12.01
C ILE A 112 -30.67 1.48 -11.62
N TYR A 113 -29.77 1.92 -12.49
CA TYR A 113 -28.32 1.73 -12.34
C TYR A 113 -27.63 3.06 -12.08
N SER A 114 -26.62 3.04 -11.21
CA SER A 114 -25.70 4.16 -11.07
C SER A 114 -24.73 4.22 -12.26
N VAL A 115 -24.03 5.35 -12.40
CA VAL A 115 -22.80 5.40 -13.20
C VAL A 115 -21.80 4.38 -12.63
N PRO A 116 -21.13 3.57 -13.45
CA PRO A 116 -20.10 2.65 -12.98
C PRO A 116 -18.90 3.41 -12.44
N GLN A 117 -18.54 3.18 -11.17
CA GLN A 117 -17.32 3.74 -10.59
C GLN A 117 -16.14 2.81 -10.71
N GLN A 118 -15.05 3.32 -11.28
CA GLN A 118 -13.82 2.56 -11.48
C GLN A 118 -13.05 2.43 -10.16
N ILE A 119 -12.47 1.25 -9.94
CA ILE A 119 -11.58 0.97 -8.81
C ILE A 119 -10.43 0.08 -9.26
N GLU A 120 -9.22 0.48 -8.87
CA GLU A 120 -7.99 -0.29 -9.06
C GLU A 120 -7.59 -0.99 -7.77
N VAL A 121 -7.36 -2.31 -7.87
CA VAL A 121 -6.71 -3.09 -6.82
C VAL A 121 -5.23 -3.19 -7.16
N PHE A 122 -4.38 -2.56 -6.35
CA PHE A 122 -2.95 -2.45 -6.61
C PHE A 122 -2.11 -3.37 -5.70
N PRO A 123 -0.91 -3.81 -6.15
CA PRO A 123 0.01 -4.61 -5.34
C PRO A 123 0.55 -3.84 -4.13
N PRO A 124 0.89 -4.50 -3.02
CA PRO A 124 1.40 -3.82 -1.83
C PRO A 124 2.70 -3.06 -2.14
N PHE A 125 2.83 -1.85 -1.60
CA PHE A 125 4.07 -1.09 -1.68
C PHE A 125 5.14 -1.74 -0.81
N LYS A 126 6.30 -2.05 -1.40
CA LYS A 126 7.43 -2.67 -0.71
C LYS A 126 8.73 -1.97 -1.04
N LEU A 127 9.50 -1.61 -0.02
CA LEU A 127 10.87 -1.17 -0.11
C LEU A 127 11.83 -2.36 -0.08
N ILE A 128 12.87 -2.27 -0.92
CA ILE A 128 13.87 -3.31 -1.12
C ILE A 128 15.27 -2.67 -1.08
N PRO A 129 16.22 -3.26 -0.33
CA PRO A 129 16.07 -4.40 0.57
C PRO A 129 15.39 -4.05 1.91
N LYS A 130 14.94 -5.06 2.67
CA LYS A 130 14.28 -4.89 3.98
C LYS A 130 15.23 -4.54 5.12
N LYS A 131 16.48 -4.98 5.02
CA LYS A 131 17.54 -4.66 5.96
C LYS A 131 18.79 -4.26 5.18
N VAL A 132 19.42 -3.18 5.63
CA VAL A 132 20.64 -2.63 5.06
C VAL A 132 21.67 -2.51 6.17
N THR A 133 22.90 -2.95 5.90
CA THR A 133 24.06 -2.70 6.78
C THR A 133 25.06 -1.83 6.04
N LEU A 134 25.49 -0.71 6.63
CA LEU A 134 26.38 0.28 6.03
C LEU A 134 27.57 0.59 6.93
N LEU A 135 28.71 0.95 6.34
CA LEU A 135 29.75 1.65 7.07
C LEU A 135 29.41 3.14 7.25
N ILE A 136 30.06 3.78 8.22
CA ILE A 136 30.04 5.24 8.36
C ILE A 136 30.47 5.88 7.04
N GLY A 137 29.69 6.84 6.54
CA GLY A 137 29.92 7.55 5.27
C GLY A 137 29.50 6.77 4.02
N ALA A 138 29.19 5.48 4.12
CA ALA A 138 28.77 4.68 2.98
C ALA A 138 27.35 5.06 2.53
N VAL A 139 27.11 4.92 1.22
CA VAL A 139 25.83 5.27 0.58
C VAL A 139 25.26 4.06 -0.15
N ILE A 140 23.95 3.82 -0.01
CA ILE A 140 23.22 2.82 -0.80
C ILE A 140 21.87 3.37 -1.24
N GLN A 141 21.32 2.86 -2.33
CA GLN A 141 19.97 3.19 -2.77
C GLN A 141 18.98 2.07 -2.40
N ILE A 142 17.85 2.44 -1.81
CA ILE A 142 16.67 1.56 -1.71
C ILE A 142 15.75 1.79 -2.89
N THR A 143 15.15 0.70 -3.37
CA THR A 143 14.16 0.72 -4.44
C THR A 143 12.78 0.37 -3.89
N SER A 144 11.73 0.64 -4.66
CA SER A 144 10.37 0.27 -4.34
C SER A 144 9.79 -0.67 -5.40
N GLU A 145 8.95 -1.60 -4.96
CA GLU A 145 8.15 -2.50 -5.79
C GLU A 145 6.66 -2.35 -5.42
N GLY A 146 5.78 -2.51 -6.41
CA GLY A 146 4.34 -2.43 -6.23
C GLY A 146 3.83 -0.99 -6.04
N GLY A 147 2.74 -0.83 -5.31
CA GLY A 147 2.06 0.46 -5.12
C GLY A 147 1.04 0.80 -6.21
N PRO A 148 0.30 1.91 -6.02
CA PRO A 148 -0.78 2.35 -6.90
C PRO A 148 -0.23 2.87 -8.24
N GLN A 149 -0.80 2.47 -9.38
CA GLN A 149 -0.36 2.92 -10.72
C GLN A 149 -1.15 4.18 -11.18
N PRO A 150 -0.67 4.95 -12.18
CA PRO A 150 0.62 4.85 -12.89
C PRO A 150 1.76 5.67 -12.27
N GLN A 151 1.46 6.67 -11.44
CA GLN A 151 2.47 7.50 -10.77
C GLN A 151 2.06 7.74 -9.33
N PHE A 152 3.03 7.57 -8.43
CA PHE A 152 2.88 7.89 -7.02
C PHE A 152 4.19 8.45 -6.48
N ASN A 153 4.07 9.38 -5.53
CA ASN A 153 5.23 9.96 -4.86
C ASN A 153 5.52 9.19 -3.57
N ILE A 154 6.80 8.89 -3.33
CA ILE A 154 7.26 8.24 -2.11
C ILE A 154 7.90 9.32 -1.24
N ILE A 155 7.38 9.48 -0.02
CA ILE A 155 8.00 10.31 1.00
C ILE A 155 8.77 9.42 1.93
N PHE A 156 10.08 9.64 1.99
CA PHE A 156 10.95 8.97 2.94
C PHE A 156 11.07 9.78 4.22
N SER A 157 11.05 9.09 5.34
CA SER A 157 11.35 9.63 6.66
C SER A 157 12.23 8.65 7.42
N ILE A 158 13.04 9.16 8.34
CA ILE A 158 13.92 8.33 9.16
C ILE A 158 13.61 8.56 10.63
N HIS A 159 13.59 7.48 11.41
CA HIS A 159 13.30 7.53 12.84
C HIS A 159 14.40 8.27 13.61
N ASP A 160 15.68 7.95 13.34
CA ASP A 160 16.82 8.61 13.96
C ASP A 160 17.78 9.17 12.89
N PRO A 161 17.79 10.50 12.66
CA PRO A 161 18.63 11.16 11.67
C PRO A 161 20.10 11.34 12.13
N SER A 162 20.43 11.03 13.38
CA SER A 162 21.81 11.05 13.88
C SER A 162 22.59 9.82 13.40
N ILE A 163 21.92 8.68 13.25
CA ILE A 163 22.51 7.40 12.82
C ILE A 163 22.68 7.36 11.30
N ALA A 164 21.66 7.78 10.54
CA ALA A 164 21.70 7.79 9.08
C ALA A 164 20.86 8.95 8.51
N SER A 165 20.87 9.12 7.19
CA SER A 165 19.96 10.04 6.49
C SER A 165 19.47 9.41 5.20
N VAL A 166 18.27 9.79 4.76
CA VAL A 166 17.67 9.37 3.50
C VAL A 166 17.24 10.59 2.68
N ASN A 167 17.48 10.57 1.37
CA ASN A 167 16.99 11.61 0.45
C ASN A 167 15.73 11.18 -0.30
N ASN A 168 15.13 12.11 -1.06
CA ASN A 168 13.89 11.87 -1.80
C ASN A 168 14.02 10.82 -2.92
N SER A 169 15.24 10.48 -3.34
CA SER A 169 15.52 9.45 -4.35
C SER A 169 15.82 8.08 -3.74
N GLY A 170 15.69 7.93 -2.42
CA GLY A 170 15.95 6.67 -1.71
C GLY A 170 17.42 6.38 -1.44
N PHE A 171 18.33 7.35 -1.55
CA PHE A 171 19.72 7.16 -1.12
C PHE A 171 19.84 7.32 0.38
N ILE A 172 20.45 6.33 1.02
CA ILE A 172 20.70 6.24 2.45
C ILE A 172 22.19 6.44 2.69
N THR A 173 22.54 7.35 3.60
CA THR A 173 23.91 7.59 4.04
C THR A 173 24.06 7.24 5.51
N GLY A 174 25.03 6.40 5.85
CA GLY A 174 25.39 6.10 7.25
C GLY A 174 26.19 7.24 7.89
N LYS A 175 25.88 7.61 9.13
CA LYS A 175 26.55 8.72 9.85
C LYS A 175 27.24 8.28 11.13
N THR A 176 26.56 7.53 11.98
CA THR A 176 27.08 7.11 13.29
C THR A 176 26.64 5.69 13.57
N VAL A 177 27.47 4.93 14.29
CA VAL A 177 27.18 3.53 14.62
C VAL A 177 25.86 3.43 15.38
N GLY A 178 24.98 2.55 14.92
CA GLY A 178 23.67 2.35 15.53
C GLY A 178 22.64 1.76 14.56
N ASN A 179 21.44 1.54 15.08
CA ASN A 179 20.30 1.01 14.32
C ASN A 179 19.25 2.10 14.16
N SER A 180 18.74 2.27 12.96
CA SER A 180 17.64 3.19 12.63
C SER A 180 16.64 2.50 11.71
N THR A 181 15.51 3.16 11.48
CA THR A 181 14.47 2.66 10.58
C THR A 181 14.05 3.78 9.65
N ILE A 182 13.98 3.46 8.36
CA ILE A 182 13.45 4.34 7.33
C ILE A 182 12.02 3.90 7.02
N LEU A 183 11.12 4.86 6.96
CA LEU A 183 9.74 4.68 6.53
C LEU A 183 9.58 5.32 5.15
N GLY A 184 9.09 4.54 4.19
CA GLY A 184 8.57 5.08 2.93
C GLY A 184 7.05 5.10 2.98
N MET A 185 6.46 6.26 2.69
CA MET A 185 5.02 6.44 2.65
C MET A 185 4.60 6.85 1.25
N VAL A 186 3.61 6.15 0.71
CA VAL A 186 2.97 6.49 -0.55
C VAL A 186 1.76 7.35 -0.27
N GLN A 187 1.77 8.56 -0.79
CA GLN A 187 0.64 9.47 -0.73
C GLN A 187 -0.29 9.26 -1.92
N ALA A 188 -1.60 9.18 -1.65
CA ALA A 188 -2.64 9.30 -2.66
C ALA A 188 -3.49 10.55 -2.38
N VAL A 189 -3.94 11.21 -3.43
CA VAL A 189 -4.90 12.31 -3.32
C VAL A 189 -6.29 11.72 -3.49
N HIS A 190 -7.17 11.96 -2.51
CA HIS A 190 -8.56 11.55 -2.61
C HIS A 190 -9.26 12.39 -3.68
N ALA A 191 -9.70 11.76 -4.78
CA ALA A 191 -10.22 12.43 -5.96
C ALA A 191 -11.35 13.44 -5.66
N GLU A 192 -12.22 13.13 -4.69
CA GLU A 192 -13.37 13.99 -4.35
C GLU A 192 -13.05 15.11 -3.35
N SER A 193 -12.04 14.95 -2.48
CA SER A 193 -11.79 15.89 -1.37
C SER A 193 -10.50 16.67 -1.49
N GLY A 194 -9.63 16.31 -2.44
CA GLY A 194 -8.29 16.89 -2.58
C GLY A 194 -7.37 16.62 -1.38
N LYS A 195 -7.81 15.84 -0.39
CA LYS A 195 -7.02 15.52 0.80
C LYS A 195 -5.98 14.45 0.48
N VAL A 196 -4.76 14.68 0.93
CA VAL A 196 -3.66 13.73 0.85
C VAL A 196 -3.85 12.67 1.94
N VAL A 197 -3.97 11.41 1.54
CA VAL A 197 -4.07 10.24 2.43
C VAL A 197 -2.89 9.31 2.19
N ILE A 198 -2.46 8.61 3.23
CA ILE A 198 -1.42 7.57 3.11
C ILE A 198 -2.10 6.33 2.51
N ALA A 199 -1.73 5.99 1.27
CA ALA A 199 -2.28 4.84 0.57
C ALA A 199 -1.62 3.53 0.99
N SER A 200 -0.29 3.57 1.15
CA SER A 200 0.49 2.43 1.61
C SER A 200 1.79 2.93 2.23
N GLN A 201 2.40 2.09 3.07
CA GLN A 201 3.66 2.40 3.73
C GLN A 201 4.46 1.13 3.96
N ASP A 202 5.78 1.28 4.00
CA ASP A 202 6.68 0.18 4.30
C ASP A 202 7.96 0.70 4.97
N LYS A 203 8.71 -0.21 5.58
CA LYS A 203 9.89 0.11 6.38
C LYS A 203 11.14 -0.66 5.96
N VAL A 204 12.29 -0.02 6.14
CA VAL A 204 13.62 -0.61 5.97
C VAL A 204 14.42 -0.42 7.25
N GLU A 205 15.03 -1.49 7.73
CA GLU A 205 15.96 -1.46 8.86
C GLU A 205 17.35 -1.07 8.37
N VAL A 206 17.97 -0.11 9.04
CA VAL A 206 19.31 0.38 8.71
C VAL A 206 20.21 0.16 9.91
N GLU A 207 21.33 -0.50 9.68
CA GLU A 207 22.36 -0.76 10.66
C GLU A 207 23.66 -0.11 10.18
N VAL A 208 24.13 0.89 10.90
CA VAL A 208 25.41 1.55 10.62
C VAL A 208 26.44 1.00 11.57
N ILE A 209 27.56 0.53 11.02
CA ILE A 209 28.60 -0.17 11.77
C ILE A 209 29.98 0.43 11.49
N GLN A 210 30.90 0.15 12.39
CA GLN A 210 32.33 0.36 12.17
C GLN A 210 32.98 -1.01 11.89
N LEU A 211 33.76 -1.08 10.81
CA LEU A 211 34.47 -2.30 10.45
C LEU A 211 35.76 -2.40 11.28
N GLU A 212 35.76 -3.26 12.30
CA GLU A 212 36.92 -3.45 13.18
C GLU A 212 38.00 -4.35 12.57
N ALA A 213 37.57 -5.42 11.93
CA ALA A 213 38.46 -6.38 11.30
C ALA A 213 37.73 -7.10 10.15
N VAL A 214 38.54 -7.75 9.31
CA VAL A 214 38.06 -8.54 8.18
C VAL A 214 38.60 -9.96 8.24
N ARG A 215 37.89 -10.87 7.61
CA ARG A 215 38.29 -12.26 7.40
C ARG A 215 38.11 -12.67 5.95
N ILE A 216 38.89 -13.65 5.52
CA ILE A 216 38.69 -14.31 4.23
C ILE A 216 37.63 -15.38 4.42
N HIS A 217 36.53 -15.28 3.68
CA HIS A 217 35.53 -16.33 3.62
C HIS A 217 35.80 -17.25 2.43
N VAL A 218 35.88 -18.55 2.73
CA VAL A 218 36.05 -19.62 1.74
C VAL A 218 34.91 -20.62 1.91
N PRO A 219 34.17 -20.98 0.83
CA PRO A 219 33.07 -21.94 0.92
C PRO A 219 33.53 -23.37 1.28
N ILE A 220 34.72 -23.76 0.85
CA ILE A 220 35.30 -25.09 1.08
C ILE A 220 36.79 -24.97 1.43
N THR A 221 37.30 -25.94 2.20
CA THR A 221 38.72 -26.01 2.61
C THR A 221 39.51 -27.05 1.82
N ARG A 222 38.83 -27.85 0.99
CA ARG A 222 39.43 -28.85 0.11
C ARG A 222 38.89 -28.65 -1.29
N MET A 223 39.77 -28.63 -2.28
CA MET A 223 39.42 -28.36 -3.67
C MET A 223 40.10 -29.40 -4.56
N LYS A 224 39.41 -29.85 -5.61
CA LYS A 224 39.98 -30.80 -6.58
C LYS A 224 40.89 -30.06 -7.54
N THR A 225 42.00 -30.67 -7.96
CA THR A 225 42.89 -30.13 -8.99
C THR A 225 42.11 -29.75 -10.24
N GLY A 226 42.43 -28.58 -10.82
CA GLY A 226 41.76 -28.05 -12.01
C GLY A 226 40.40 -27.38 -11.76
N THR A 227 39.98 -27.22 -10.50
CA THR A 227 38.75 -26.49 -10.15
C THR A 227 39.05 -25.11 -9.58
N GLN A 228 38.03 -24.24 -9.57
CA GLN A 228 38.11 -22.88 -9.05
C GLN A 228 37.10 -22.71 -7.91
N MET A 229 37.45 -21.87 -6.93
CA MET A 229 36.59 -21.53 -5.80
C MET A 229 36.55 -20.01 -5.61
N PRO A 230 35.37 -19.39 -5.44
CA PRO A 230 35.29 -17.99 -5.08
C PRO A 230 35.74 -17.78 -3.63
N VAL A 231 36.54 -16.75 -3.41
CA VAL A 231 36.93 -16.26 -2.09
C VAL A 231 36.58 -14.78 -2.02
N TYR A 232 36.13 -14.32 -0.86
CA TYR A 232 35.77 -12.91 -0.66
C TYR A 232 36.05 -12.47 0.76
N VAL A 233 36.22 -11.17 0.93
CA VAL A 233 36.40 -10.56 2.25
C VAL A 233 35.03 -10.40 2.90
N MET A 234 34.93 -10.77 4.16
CA MET A 234 33.80 -10.44 5.03
C MET A 234 34.31 -9.72 6.27
N GLY A 235 33.41 -9.02 6.95
CA GLY A 235 33.68 -8.60 8.32
C GLY A 235 33.61 -9.78 9.29
N ILE A 236 33.93 -9.51 10.55
CA ILE A 236 33.91 -10.54 11.61
C ILE A 236 32.46 -10.97 11.91
N ALA A 237 31.53 -10.02 11.94
CA ALA A 237 30.12 -10.32 12.15
C ALA A 237 29.45 -10.81 10.86
N SER A 238 28.45 -11.70 11.01
CA SER A 238 27.78 -12.38 9.89
C SER A 238 26.96 -11.45 8.98
N ASN A 239 26.55 -10.28 9.47
CA ASN A 239 25.86 -9.24 8.70
C ASN A 239 26.82 -8.31 7.93
N GLN A 240 28.14 -8.47 8.08
CA GLN A 240 29.16 -7.67 7.43
C GLN A 240 29.61 -8.33 6.12
N THR A 241 28.77 -8.19 5.10
CA THR A 241 28.99 -8.79 3.78
C THR A 241 29.78 -7.85 2.87
N PRO A 242 30.33 -8.31 1.73
CA PRO A 242 30.93 -7.44 0.74
C PRO A 242 30.03 -6.27 0.30
N PHE A 243 28.70 -6.45 0.29
CA PHE A 243 27.75 -5.38 -0.04
C PHE A 243 27.70 -4.29 1.03
N SER A 244 27.97 -4.62 2.29
CA SER A 244 27.89 -3.70 3.43
C SER A 244 28.98 -2.61 3.38
N PHE A 245 30.14 -2.93 2.80
CA PHE A 245 31.27 -2.01 2.68
C PHE A 245 31.73 -1.78 1.23
N GLY A 246 31.02 -2.31 0.23
CA GLY A 246 31.30 -2.06 -1.19
C GLY A 246 31.20 -0.58 -1.58
N TYR A 247 30.42 0.20 -0.82
CA TYR A 247 30.27 1.64 -0.97
C TYR A 247 30.97 2.44 0.15
N ALA A 248 31.98 1.86 0.79
CA ALA A 248 32.76 2.57 1.82
C ALA A 248 33.42 3.83 1.24
N VAL A 249 33.53 4.88 2.07
CA VAL A 249 34.20 6.13 1.72
C VAL A 249 35.24 6.45 2.80
N PRO A 250 36.55 6.43 2.48
CA PRO A 250 37.15 6.02 1.21
C PRO A 250 36.95 4.52 0.93
N GLY A 251 36.95 4.14 -0.35
CA GLY A 251 36.77 2.76 -0.77
C GLY A 251 37.88 1.83 -0.25
N LEU A 252 37.50 0.63 0.18
CA LEU A 252 38.45 -0.38 0.63
C LEU A 252 39.13 -1.06 -0.56
N ARG A 253 40.46 -1.27 -0.48
CA ARG A 253 41.23 -2.02 -1.48
C ARG A 253 41.83 -3.27 -0.85
N PHE A 254 41.67 -4.40 -1.52
CA PHE A 254 42.19 -5.70 -1.06
C PHE A 254 43.20 -6.24 -2.07
N TYR A 255 44.36 -6.65 -1.56
CA TYR A 255 45.43 -7.26 -2.35
C TYR A 255 45.52 -8.74 -1.97
N TRP A 256 45.50 -9.62 -2.97
CA TRP A 256 45.52 -11.06 -2.78
C TRP A 256 46.87 -11.64 -3.16
N SER A 257 47.38 -12.58 -2.37
CA SER A 257 48.62 -13.30 -2.67
C SER A 257 48.55 -14.72 -2.13
N VAL A 258 49.34 -15.61 -2.71
CA VAL A 258 49.48 -17.01 -2.31
C VAL A 258 50.96 -17.30 -2.16
N THR A 259 51.32 -18.03 -1.09
CA THR A 259 52.70 -18.39 -0.79
C THR A 259 53.25 -19.44 -1.75
N THR A 260 52.41 -20.37 -2.20
CA THR A 260 52.81 -21.52 -3.02
C THR A 260 52.15 -21.47 -4.39
N ARG A 261 52.74 -20.67 -5.29
CA ARG A 261 52.20 -20.43 -6.64
C ARG A 261 52.22 -21.68 -7.54
N ASP A 262 53.02 -22.69 -7.21
CA ASP A 262 53.11 -23.94 -7.97
C ASP A 262 51.89 -24.86 -7.75
N ILE A 263 51.11 -24.62 -6.70
CA ILE A 263 49.96 -25.46 -6.30
C ILE A 263 48.63 -24.71 -6.49
N LEU A 264 48.60 -23.41 -6.22
CA LEU A 264 47.39 -22.59 -6.27
C LEU A 264 47.70 -21.18 -6.76
N ASP A 265 46.82 -20.65 -7.60
CA ASP A 265 46.85 -19.27 -8.08
C ASP A 265 45.62 -18.50 -7.57
N VAL A 266 45.77 -17.19 -7.35
CA VAL A 266 44.66 -16.31 -6.94
C VAL A 266 44.54 -15.18 -7.95
N LYS A 267 43.33 -15.02 -8.49
CA LYS A 267 43.03 -13.96 -9.44
C LYS A 267 41.94 -13.07 -8.88
N SER A 268 42.18 -11.76 -8.90
CA SER A 268 41.11 -10.80 -8.64
C SER A 268 40.11 -10.88 -9.80
N LYS A 269 38.83 -10.91 -9.48
CA LYS A 269 37.79 -10.86 -10.51
C LYS A 269 37.72 -9.50 -11.22
N PHE A 270 38.32 -8.47 -10.61
CA PHE A 270 38.31 -7.08 -11.07
C PHE A 270 39.72 -6.57 -11.44
N SER A 271 40.66 -7.46 -11.78
CA SER A 271 41.88 -7.02 -12.45
C SER A 271 41.56 -6.70 -13.91
N GLU A 272 41.57 -5.41 -14.26
CA GLU A 272 41.99 -5.00 -15.61
C GLU A 272 43.43 -5.42 -15.87
#